data_AF-A0A1I4IKD7-F1
#
_entry.id   AF-A0A1I4IKD7-F1
#
_cell.length_a   1.000
_cell.length_b   1.000
_cell.length_c   1.000
_cell.angle_alpha   90.00
_cell.angle_beta   90.00
_cell.angle_gamma   90.00
#
_symmetry.space_group_name_H-M   'P 1'
#
loop_
_entity.id
_entity.type
_entity.pdbx_description
1 polymer ?
#
loop_
_entity_poly.entity_id
_entity_poly.type
_entity_poly.pdbx_seq_one_letter_code
_entity_poly.pdbx_strand_id
1 'polypeptide(L)'
;MVAFFVGIVMIIINLFKKKPKTNPVIVIFVGLALFIVGVSLSSNTTASGNDKTVSTAATSKNSTNTSSSKAKASSEAAKLSKSKEAEIKASKEKAEAAKKAEEAKRAEEARQQTEASRQAEQSKQAEAQSIAISQSNEIEASKQAEAQRQAEAQAAAQQAQADIATTEAENNRTVYVVNNGTTHVYWYDPSAIHPATKHPVISMTESEALAQGLHHSKTE
;
A
#
# COMPACT_ATOMS: atom_id res chain seq x y z
N MET A 1 14.24 7.03 -30.35
CA MET A 1 13.12 6.24 -30.91
C MET A 1 13.29 4.75 -30.71
N VAL A 2 14.13 4.03 -31.47
CA VAL A 2 14.15 2.53 -31.50
C VAL A 2 14.11 1.87 -30.11
N ALA A 3 14.99 2.27 -29.18
CA ALA A 3 15.04 1.71 -27.83
C ALA A 3 13.72 1.84 -27.02
N PHE A 4 12.92 2.88 -27.27
CA PHE A 4 11.62 3.07 -26.62
C PHE A 4 10.60 2.02 -27.07
N PHE A 5 10.55 1.73 -28.38
CA PHE A 5 9.71 0.67 -28.92
C PHE A 5 10.17 -0.72 -28.46
N VAL A 6 11.48 -0.97 -28.41
CA VAL A 6 12.03 -2.23 -27.85
C VAL A 6 11.62 -2.41 -26.38
N GLY A 7 11.70 -1.36 -25.56
CA GLY A 7 11.26 -1.38 -24.16
C GLY A 7 9.75 -1.67 -24.01
N ILE A 8 8.90 -0.99 -24.81
CA ILE A 8 7.45 -1.23 -24.81
C ILE A 8 7.11 -2.66 -25.25
N VAL A 9 7.75 -3.17 -26.31
CA VAL A 9 7.53 -4.55 -26.78
C VAL A 9 7.98 -5.57 -25.74
N MET A 10 9.12 -5.36 -25.07
CA MET A 10 9.57 -6.23 -23.97
C MET A 10 8.57 -6.22 -22.79
N ILE A 11 8.04 -5.05 -22.43
CA ILE A 11 7.00 -4.91 -21.39
C ILE A 11 5.73 -5.69 -21.78
N ILE A 12 5.22 -5.53 -23.01
CA ILE A 12 4.03 -6.26 -23.48
C ILE A 12 4.27 -7.77 -23.43
N ILE A 13 5.42 -8.25 -23.92
CA ILE A 13 5.79 -9.68 -23.86
C ILE A 13 5.86 -10.18 -22.40
N ASN A 14 6.36 -9.37 -21.45
CA ASN A 14 6.42 -9.73 -20.03
C ASN A 14 5.02 -9.80 -19.38
N LEU A 15 4.07 -8.94 -19.78
CA LEU A 15 2.67 -9.07 -19.33
C LEU A 15 2.01 -10.35 -19.86
N PHE A 16 2.16 -10.68 -21.15
CA PHE A 16 1.53 -11.86 -21.76
C PHE A 16 2.18 -13.20 -21.36
N LYS A 17 3.45 -13.22 -20.94
CA LYS A 17 4.12 -14.45 -20.47
C LYS A 17 3.74 -14.88 -19.05
N LYS A 18 2.95 -14.08 -18.31
CA LYS A 18 2.40 -14.49 -17.01
C LYS A 18 1.03 -15.14 -17.21
N LYS A 19 0.84 -16.33 -16.60
CA LYS A 19 -0.39 -17.13 -16.71
C LYS A 19 -1.63 -16.26 -16.40
N PRO A 20 -2.69 -16.28 -17.22
CA PRO A 20 -3.79 -15.33 -17.11
C PRO A 20 -4.73 -15.65 -15.93
N LYS A 21 -4.32 -15.26 -14.71
CA LYS A 21 -5.23 -15.16 -13.57
C LYS A 21 -6.07 -13.88 -13.73
N THR A 22 -7.07 -13.95 -14.60
CA THR A 22 -7.94 -12.82 -14.95
C THR A 22 -8.83 -12.42 -13.78
N ASN A 23 -8.32 -11.53 -12.93
CA ASN A 23 -9.17 -10.77 -12.01
C ASN A 23 -10.24 -10.05 -12.86
N PRO A 24 -11.55 -10.26 -12.64
CA PRO A 24 -12.60 -9.77 -13.56
C PRO A 24 -12.57 -8.24 -13.69
N VAL A 25 -12.16 -7.55 -12.62
CA VAL A 25 -11.89 -6.11 -12.57
C VAL A 25 -10.94 -5.64 -13.69
N ILE A 26 -9.90 -6.40 -14.04
CA ILE A 26 -8.95 -6.03 -15.10
C ILE A 26 -9.61 -6.15 -16.48
N VAL A 27 -10.42 -7.18 -16.70
CA VAL A 27 -11.19 -7.35 -17.95
C VAL A 27 -12.21 -6.21 -18.11
N ILE A 28 -12.85 -5.80 -17.00
CA ILE A 28 -13.76 -4.64 -16.97
C ILE A 28 -13.01 -3.33 -17.30
N PHE A 29 -11.82 -3.08 -16.73
CA PHE A 29 -11.03 -1.88 -17.04
C PHE A 29 -10.54 -1.84 -18.50
N VAL A 30 -10.07 -2.96 -19.04
CA VAL A 30 -9.65 -3.05 -20.46
C VAL A 30 -10.87 -2.89 -21.38
N GLY A 31 -12.00 -3.51 -21.06
CA GLY A 31 -13.26 -3.35 -21.77
C GLY A 31 -13.76 -1.90 -21.75
N LEU A 32 -13.70 -1.23 -20.60
CA LEU A 32 -14.10 0.18 -20.46
C LEU A 32 -13.16 1.11 -21.25
N ALA A 33 -11.85 0.88 -21.21
CA ALA A 33 -10.89 1.66 -22.00
C ALA A 33 -11.15 1.52 -23.52
N LEU A 34 -11.37 0.29 -23.99
CA LEU A 34 -11.74 0.02 -25.39
C LEU A 34 -13.12 0.60 -25.75
N PHE A 35 -14.08 0.59 -24.83
CA PHE A 35 -15.41 1.19 -25.02
C PHE A 35 -15.34 2.71 -25.15
N ILE A 36 -14.61 3.40 -24.27
CA ILE A 36 -14.41 4.86 -24.36
C ILE A 36 -13.76 5.23 -25.70
N VAL A 37 -12.69 4.54 -26.11
CA VAL A 37 -12.03 4.78 -27.40
C VAL A 37 -12.96 4.47 -28.58
N GLY A 38 -13.70 3.36 -28.54
CA GLY A 38 -14.65 2.98 -29.59
C GLY A 38 -15.81 3.98 -29.75
N VAL A 39 -16.37 4.47 -28.64
CA VAL A 39 -17.42 5.51 -28.63
C VAL A 39 -16.89 6.84 -29.16
N SER A 40 -15.64 7.21 -28.85
CA SER A 40 -15.00 8.39 -29.45
C SER A 40 -14.80 8.24 -30.96
N LEU A 41 -14.40 7.08 -31.49
CA LEU A 41 -14.30 6.87 -32.94
C LEU A 41 -15.67 6.89 -33.65
N SER A 42 -16.76 6.61 -32.94
CA SER A 42 -18.13 6.76 -33.46
C SER A 42 -18.62 8.22 -33.46
N SER A 43 -17.81 9.18 -32.99
CA SER A 43 -18.20 10.59 -32.79
C SER A 43 -17.36 11.55 -33.63
N ASN A 44 -17.92 11.94 -34.77
CA ASN A 44 -17.49 13.07 -35.63
C ASN A 44 -16.14 12.94 -36.35
N THR A 45 -16.18 12.32 -37.54
CA THR A 45 -15.36 12.77 -38.66
C THR A 45 -15.81 14.17 -39.12
N THR A 46 -15.02 15.21 -38.91
CA THR A 46 -14.93 16.41 -39.77
C THR A 46 -13.61 17.13 -39.50
N ALA A 47 -12.99 17.66 -40.55
CA ALA A 47 -11.64 18.20 -40.53
C ALA A 47 -11.56 19.68 -40.11
N SER A 48 -10.33 20.08 -39.76
CA SER A 48 -9.80 21.45 -39.87
C SER A 48 -10.31 22.50 -38.87
N GLY A 49 -9.39 23.35 -38.40
CA GLY A 49 -9.71 24.54 -37.64
C GLY A 49 -8.71 24.86 -36.53
N ASN A 50 -7.96 25.94 -36.74
CA ASN A 50 -7.32 26.72 -35.67
C ASN A 50 -8.43 27.23 -34.68
N ASP A 51 -8.16 27.73 -33.48
CA ASP A 51 -7.15 28.77 -33.22
C ASP A 51 -6.72 28.91 -31.74
N LYS A 52 -5.86 29.90 -31.50
CA LYS A 52 -5.08 30.14 -30.29
C LYS A 52 -5.17 31.63 -29.92
N THR A 53 -5.39 31.92 -28.64
CA THR A 53 -5.21 33.25 -27.99
C THR A 53 -6.02 34.45 -28.50
N VAL A 54 -6.95 34.91 -27.65
CA VAL A 54 -7.00 36.26 -27.01
C VAL A 54 -6.93 37.53 -27.89
N SER A 55 -7.77 38.51 -27.54
CA SER A 55 -7.90 39.88 -28.10
C SER A 55 -8.66 39.96 -29.44
N THR A 56 -9.32 41.06 -29.82
CA THR A 56 -9.36 42.42 -29.25
C THR A 56 -10.78 43.02 -29.37
N ALA A 57 -11.12 44.05 -28.58
CA ALA A 57 -12.41 44.76 -28.69
C ALA A 57 -12.28 46.10 -29.46
N ALA A 58 -13.10 46.30 -30.49
CA ALA A 58 -13.39 47.63 -31.08
C ALA A 58 -14.63 47.66 -32.01
N THR A 59 -15.64 48.45 -31.62
CA THR A 59 -16.31 49.53 -32.40
C THR A 59 -16.88 49.29 -33.83
N SER A 60 -17.96 50.05 -34.13
CA SER A 60 -18.60 50.31 -35.45
C SER A 60 -19.68 49.29 -35.86
N LYS A 61 -21.00 49.58 -35.91
CA LYS A 61 -21.86 50.69 -36.43
C LYS A 61 -22.41 50.40 -37.84
N ASN A 62 -23.65 50.88 -38.08
CA ASN A 62 -24.42 50.87 -39.34
C ASN A 62 -24.84 49.47 -39.86
N SER A 63 -25.97 49.29 -40.56
CA SER A 63 -27.19 50.11 -40.77
C SER A 63 -28.25 49.22 -41.49
N THR A 64 -29.45 49.77 -41.76
CA THR A 64 -30.30 49.42 -42.93
C THR A 64 -31.14 48.12 -42.83
N ASN A 65 -32.47 48.12 -42.98
CA ASN A 65 -33.44 49.23 -42.90
C ASN A 65 -34.90 48.79 -42.69
N THR A 66 -35.73 49.71 -42.21
CA THR A 66 -37.18 49.93 -42.46
C THR A 66 -38.10 48.83 -43.04
N SER A 67 -39.18 48.49 -42.32
CA SER A 67 -40.61 48.65 -42.72
C SER A 67 -41.53 48.09 -41.60
N SER A 68 -42.34 48.88 -40.88
CA SER A 68 -43.69 49.42 -41.22
C SER A 68 -44.73 48.34 -41.58
N SER A 69 -45.92 48.22 -40.97
CA SER A 69 -46.65 49.01 -39.93
C SER A 69 -47.63 48.06 -39.16
N LYS A 70 -48.69 48.40 -38.41
CA LYS A 70 -49.56 49.59 -38.25
C LYS A 70 -50.35 49.55 -36.91
N ALA A 71 -51.08 50.62 -36.60
CA ALA A 71 -52.11 50.72 -35.54
C ALA A 71 -53.45 50.06 -36.01
N LYS A 72 -54.54 49.82 -35.25
CA LYS A 72 -55.00 49.87 -33.85
C LYS A 72 -56.55 49.89 -33.94
N ALA A 73 -57.26 49.50 -32.88
CA ALA A 73 -58.73 49.57 -32.69
C ALA A 73 -59.58 48.50 -33.41
N SER A 74 -60.81 48.18 -32.99
CA SER A 74 -61.46 48.06 -31.65
C SER A 74 -62.98 47.94 -31.83
N SER A 75 -63.60 46.79 -31.55
CA SER A 75 -65.00 46.66 -31.06
C SER A 75 -65.47 45.20 -31.09
N GLU A 76 -65.55 44.53 -29.94
CA GLU A 76 -66.61 43.54 -29.62
C GLU A 76 -66.49 43.16 -28.12
N ALA A 77 -67.21 43.84 -27.23
CA ALA A 77 -67.10 43.61 -25.77
C ALA A 77 -68.46 43.73 -25.07
N ALA A 78 -69.19 42.62 -24.97
CA ALA A 78 -70.44 42.56 -24.20
C ALA A 78 -70.81 41.17 -23.62
N LYS A 79 -70.51 40.05 -24.31
CA LYS A 79 -71.11 38.73 -23.96
C LYS A 79 -70.13 37.56 -23.71
N LEU A 80 -68.83 37.81 -23.50
CA LEU A 80 -67.85 36.75 -23.22
C LEU A 80 -67.06 36.93 -21.90
N SER A 81 -67.46 37.86 -21.04
CA SER A 81 -66.65 38.33 -19.90
C SER A 81 -66.93 37.66 -18.53
N LYS A 82 -67.74 36.60 -18.48
CA LYS A 82 -68.06 35.90 -17.21
C LYS A 82 -67.53 34.45 -17.13
N SER A 83 -67.22 33.82 -18.28
CA SER A 83 -66.81 32.41 -18.32
C SER A 83 -65.29 32.20 -18.25
N LYS A 84 -64.47 33.12 -18.77
CA LYS A 84 -63.00 32.98 -18.78
C LYS A 84 -62.34 33.19 -17.41
N GLU A 85 -62.94 33.98 -16.53
CA GLU A 85 -62.31 34.37 -15.25
C GLU A 85 -62.31 33.23 -14.23
N ALA A 86 -63.35 32.38 -14.24
CA ALA A 86 -63.43 31.18 -13.42
C ALA A 86 -62.40 30.11 -13.86
N GLU A 87 -62.29 29.89 -15.17
CA GLU A 87 -61.35 28.92 -15.75
C GLU A 87 -59.88 29.32 -15.52
N ILE A 88 -59.55 30.61 -15.65
CA ILE A 88 -58.21 31.14 -15.36
C ILE A 88 -57.85 30.98 -13.87
N LYS A 89 -58.79 31.16 -12.93
CA LYS A 89 -58.55 30.87 -11.51
C LYS A 89 -58.30 29.38 -11.27
N ALA A 90 -59.19 28.50 -11.75
CA ALA A 90 -59.06 27.05 -11.55
C ALA A 90 -57.76 26.47 -12.15
N SER A 91 -57.34 26.98 -13.31
CA SER A 91 -56.09 26.59 -13.96
C SER A 91 -54.85 27.10 -13.20
N LYS A 92 -54.88 28.34 -12.69
CA LYS A 92 -53.78 28.90 -11.89
C LYS A 92 -53.60 28.17 -10.55
N GLU A 93 -54.68 27.80 -9.88
CA GLU A 93 -54.64 27.08 -8.61
C GLU A 93 -54.05 25.68 -8.77
N LYS A 94 -54.43 24.94 -9.82
CA LYS A 94 -53.79 23.66 -10.17
C LYS A 94 -52.31 23.82 -10.52
N ALA A 95 -51.92 24.88 -11.22
CA ALA A 95 -50.52 25.14 -11.57
C ALA A 95 -49.65 25.45 -10.33
N GLU A 96 -50.19 26.17 -9.34
CA GLU A 96 -49.46 26.47 -8.10
C GLU A 96 -49.34 25.23 -7.20
N ALA A 97 -50.40 24.41 -7.10
CA ALA A 97 -50.37 23.12 -6.42
C ALA A 97 -49.36 22.14 -7.06
N ALA A 98 -49.32 22.08 -8.40
CA ALA A 98 -48.35 21.27 -9.13
C ALA A 98 -46.91 21.72 -8.86
N LYS A 99 -46.63 23.04 -8.85
CA LYS A 99 -45.31 23.56 -8.50
C LYS A 99 -44.87 23.18 -7.08
N LYS A 100 -45.74 23.31 -6.08
CA LYS A 100 -45.42 22.90 -4.70
C LYS A 100 -45.13 21.41 -4.58
N ALA A 101 -45.86 20.56 -5.33
CA ALA A 101 -45.57 19.12 -5.37
C ALA A 101 -44.21 18.81 -6.03
N GLU A 102 -43.88 19.48 -7.13
CA GLU A 102 -42.58 19.31 -7.82
C GLU A 102 -41.39 19.81 -6.98
N GLU A 103 -41.57 20.92 -6.27
CA GLU A 103 -40.57 21.51 -5.37
C GLU A 103 -40.33 20.64 -4.12
N ALA A 104 -41.40 20.13 -3.50
CA ALA A 104 -41.30 19.16 -2.41
C ALA A 104 -40.55 17.89 -2.84
N LYS A 105 -40.84 17.38 -4.04
CA LYS A 105 -40.20 16.16 -4.56
C LYS A 105 -38.70 16.38 -4.83
N ARG A 106 -38.28 17.53 -5.37
CA ARG A 106 -36.86 17.88 -5.49
C ARG A 106 -36.17 18.05 -4.14
N ALA A 107 -36.85 18.63 -3.14
CA ALA A 107 -36.29 18.77 -1.79
C ALA A 107 -36.06 17.41 -1.11
N GLU A 108 -36.93 16.42 -1.36
CA GLU A 108 -36.77 15.05 -0.88
C GLU A 108 -35.65 14.30 -1.62
N GLU A 109 -35.59 14.40 -2.95
CA GLU A 109 -34.51 13.81 -3.77
C GLU A 109 -33.12 14.39 -3.40
N ALA A 110 -33.03 15.70 -3.15
CA ALA A 110 -31.80 16.35 -2.68
C ALA A 110 -31.38 15.90 -1.27
N ARG A 111 -32.36 15.66 -0.37
CA ARG A 111 -32.08 15.08 0.96
C ARG A 111 -31.54 13.66 0.84
N GLN A 112 -32.17 12.80 0.01
CA GLN A 112 -31.69 11.43 -0.20
C GLN A 112 -30.26 11.40 -0.79
N GLN A 113 -29.93 12.28 -1.74
CA GLN A 113 -28.55 12.39 -2.24
C GLN A 113 -27.56 12.83 -1.16
N THR A 114 -27.94 13.79 -0.30
CA THR A 114 -27.10 14.27 0.81
C THR A 114 -26.85 13.16 1.84
N GLU A 115 -27.90 12.42 2.22
CA GLU A 115 -27.84 11.30 3.15
C GLU A 115 -26.97 10.16 2.60
N ALA A 116 -27.18 9.76 1.34
CA ALA A 116 -26.40 8.72 0.67
C ALA A 116 -24.91 9.09 0.54
N SER A 117 -24.61 10.35 0.21
CA SER A 117 -23.22 10.84 0.17
C SER A 117 -22.57 10.77 1.55
N ARG A 118 -23.28 11.21 2.61
CA ARG A 118 -22.77 11.18 3.99
C ARG A 118 -22.51 9.77 4.49
N GLN A 119 -23.37 8.80 4.15
CA GLN A 119 -23.15 7.39 4.47
C GLN A 119 -21.94 6.82 3.70
N ALA A 120 -21.76 7.18 2.42
CA ALA A 120 -20.61 6.76 1.63
C ALA A 120 -19.28 7.34 2.17
N GLU A 121 -19.27 8.58 2.66
CA GLU A 121 -18.10 9.17 3.33
C GLU A 121 -17.79 8.50 4.67
N GLN A 122 -18.80 8.24 5.51
CA GLN A 122 -18.61 7.52 6.77
C GLN A 122 -18.07 6.10 6.55
N SER A 123 -18.59 5.38 5.55
CA SER A 123 -18.10 4.04 5.18
C SER A 123 -16.62 4.07 4.77
N LYS A 124 -16.22 5.04 3.93
CA LYS A 124 -14.81 5.25 3.55
C LYS A 124 -13.91 5.61 4.73
N GLN A 125 -14.39 6.42 5.68
CA GLN A 125 -13.61 6.75 6.88
C GLN A 125 -13.44 5.54 7.81
N ALA A 126 -14.47 4.70 7.97
CA ALA A 126 -14.39 3.47 8.74
C ALA A 126 -13.44 2.44 8.10
N GLU A 127 -13.51 2.27 6.77
CA GLU A 127 -12.59 1.40 6.02
C GLU A 127 -11.14 1.90 6.15
N ALA A 128 -10.90 3.21 5.99
CA ALA A 128 -9.57 3.81 6.14
C ALA A 128 -9.00 3.66 7.56
N GLN A 129 -9.82 3.81 8.61
CA GLN A 129 -9.38 3.54 9.99
C GLN A 129 -9.06 2.07 10.21
N SER A 130 -9.89 1.15 9.72
CA SER A 130 -9.66 -0.30 9.82
C SER A 130 -8.32 -0.69 9.17
N ILE A 131 -8.06 -0.19 7.96
CA ILE A 131 -6.80 -0.40 7.23
C ILE A 131 -5.60 0.18 8.00
N ALA A 132 -5.72 1.38 8.57
CA ALA A 132 -4.65 2.01 9.35
C ALA A 132 -4.33 1.24 10.65
N ILE A 133 -5.35 0.75 11.35
CA ILE A 133 -5.19 -0.09 12.55
C ILE A 133 -4.51 -1.42 12.18
N SER A 134 -4.95 -2.09 11.11
CA SER A 134 -4.32 -3.33 10.65
C SER A 134 -2.84 -3.13 10.32
N GLN A 135 -2.49 -2.09 9.55
CA GLN A 135 -1.08 -1.80 9.22
C GLN A 135 -0.24 -1.47 10.46
N SER A 136 -0.80 -0.76 11.44
CA SER A 136 -0.10 -0.49 12.71
C SER A 136 0.24 -1.78 13.45
N ASN A 137 -0.74 -2.68 13.59
CA ASN A 137 -0.55 -3.97 14.24
C ASN A 137 0.45 -4.87 13.48
N GLU A 138 0.42 -4.88 12.13
CA GLU A 138 1.40 -5.62 11.32
C GLU A 138 2.83 -5.09 11.50
N ILE A 139 3.01 -3.77 11.61
CA ILE A 139 4.31 -3.14 11.85
C ILE A 139 4.82 -3.46 13.27
N GLU A 140 3.98 -3.36 14.29
CA GLU A 140 4.37 -3.71 15.68
C GLU A 140 4.71 -5.19 15.83
N ALA A 141 3.89 -6.09 15.28
CA ALA A 141 4.17 -7.53 15.27
C ALA A 141 5.47 -7.87 14.52
N SER A 142 5.72 -7.23 13.37
CA SER A 142 6.97 -7.40 12.62
C SER A 142 8.19 -6.94 13.42
N LYS A 143 8.09 -5.78 14.08
CA LYS A 143 9.15 -5.21 14.91
C LYS A 143 9.43 -6.05 16.15
N GLN A 144 8.40 -6.63 16.78
CA GLN A 144 8.55 -7.55 17.89
C GLN A 144 9.21 -8.88 17.46
N ALA A 145 8.81 -9.43 16.31
CA ALA A 145 9.42 -10.64 15.74
C ALA A 145 10.87 -10.43 15.23
N GLU A 146 11.25 -9.20 14.88
CA GLU A 146 12.65 -8.86 14.62
C GLU A 146 13.45 -8.72 15.92
N ALA A 147 12.94 -7.98 16.91
CA ALA A 147 13.59 -7.84 18.21
C ALA A 147 13.81 -9.19 18.92
N GLN A 148 12.84 -10.11 18.83
CA GLN A 148 12.97 -11.46 19.39
C GLN A 148 14.08 -12.26 18.69
N ARG A 149 14.18 -12.20 17.35
CA ARG A 149 15.28 -12.85 16.61
C ARG A 149 16.65 -12.23 16.89
N GLN A 150 16.72 -10.91 17.10
CA GLN A 150 17.95 -10.24 17.51
C GLN A 150 18.38 -10.69 18.93
N ALA A 151 17.44 -10.82 19.87
CA ALA A 151 17.71 -11.31 21.22
C ALA A 151 18.16 -12.79 21.23
N GLU A 152 17.49 -13.65 20.46
CA GLU A 152 17.84 -15.06 20.31
C GLU A 152 19.22 -15.25 19.66
N ALA A 153 19.54 -14.47 18.62
CA ALA A 153 20.87 -14.45 18.02
C ALA A 153 21.97 -13.96 18.97
N GLN A 154 21.68 -12.97 19.83
CA GLN A 154 22.61 -12.51 20.86
C GLN A 154 22.83 -13.57 21.95
N ALA A 155 21.78 -14.26 22.39
CA ALA A 155 21.89 -15.36 23.34
C ALA A 155 22.73 -16.52 22.79
N ALA A 156 22.48 -16.92 21.53
CA ALA A 156 23.26 -17.94 20.84
C ALA A 156 24.73 -17.53 20.67
N ALA A 157 25.01 -16.26 20.35
CA ALA A 157 26.38 -15.75 20.24
C ALA A 157 27.11 -15.72 21.59
N GLN A 158 26.44 -15.33 22.68
CA GLN A 158 26.99 -15.39 24.04
C GLN A 158 27.26 -16.83 24.48
N GLN A 159 26.34 -17.76 24.20
CA GLN A 159 26.53 -19.18 24.50
C GLN A 159 27.72 -19.75 23.71
N ALA A 160 27.85 -19.44 22.42
CA ALA A 160 28.99 -19.85 21.62
C ALA A 160 30.33 -19.26 22.13
N GLN A 161 30.35 -18.00 22.59
CA GLN A 161 31.54 -17.44 23.24
C GLN A 161 31.88 -18.10 24.57
N ALA A 162 30.88 -18.47 25.38
CA ALA A 162 31.09 -19.19 26.64
C ALA A 162 31.61 -20.62 26.41
N ASP A 163 31.09 -21.30 25.38
CA ASP A 163 31.50 -22.64 24.96
C ASP A 163 32.95 -22.65 24.43
N ILE A 164 33.30 -21.68 23.56
CA ILE A 164 34.68 -21.46 23.09
C ILE A 164 35.61 -21.11 24.26
N ALA A 165 35.21 -20.20 25.17
CA ALA A 165 36.06 -19.81 26.29
C ALA A 165 36.28 -20.95 27.31
N THR A 166 35.28 -21.82 27.49
CA THR A 166 35.41 -23.02 28.33
C THR A 166 36.31 -24.04 27.65
N THR A 167 36.11 -24.29 26.35
CA THR A 167 36.95 -25.16 25.52
C THR A 167 38.40 -24.68 25.49
N GLU A 168 38.65 -23.37 25.38
CA GLU A 168 40.00 -22.80 25.41
C GLU A 168 40.63 -22.88 26.80
N ALA A 169 39.87 -22.64 27.87
CA ALA A 169 40.36 -22.79 29.25
C ALA A 169 40.69 -24.25 29.62
N GLU A 170 39.94 -25.22 29.10
CA GLU A 170 40.21 -26.65 29.25
C GLU A 170 41.44 -27.06 28.42
N ASN A 171 41.46 -26.76 27.11
CA ASN A 171 42.57 -27.14 26.23
C ASN A 171 43.90 -26.47 26.59
N ASN A 172 43.89 -25.26 27.16
CA ASN A 172 45.08 -24.54 27.62
C ASN A 172 45.43 -24.84 29.10
N ARG A 173 44.72 -25.74 29.78
CA ARG A 173 45.01 -26.10 31.17
C ARG A 173 46.40 -26.75 31.26
N THR A 174 47.27 -26.18 32.10
CA THR A 174 48.59 -26.75 32.37
C THR A 174 48.44 -28.08 33.12
N VAL A 175 49.11 -29.11 32.63
CA VAL A 175 49.22 -30.42 33.28
C VAL A 175 50.68 -30.83 33.46
N TYR A 176 50.94 -31.64 34.47
CA TYR A 176 52.25 -32.08 34.90
C TYR A 176 52.45 -33.58 34.63
N VAL A 177 53.59 -33.94 34.05
CA VAL A 177 53.92 -35.32 33.65
C VAL A 177 55.26 -35.73 34.26
N VAL A 178 55.29 -36.89 34.92
CA VAL A 178 56.45 -37.34 35.69
C VAL A 178 57.44 -38.16 34.86
N ASN A 179 58.63 -38.36 35.42
CA ASN A 179 59.73 -39.11 34.80
C ASN A 179 60.09 -38.54 33.42
N ASN A 180 60.28 -37.22 33.31
CA ASN A 180 60.68 -36.55 32.08
C ASN A 180 59.74 -36.86 30.89
N GLY A 181 58.42 -36.87 31.12
CA GLY A 181 57.42 -37.10 30.07
C GLY A 181 57.24 -38.57 29.65
N THR A 182 57.93 -39.52 30.27
CA THR A 182 57.88 -40.95 29.86
C THR A 182 56.72 -41.76 30.44
N THR A 183 55.78 -41.12 31.14
CA THR A 183 54.64 -41.79 31.78
C THR A 183 53.33 -41.44 31.09
N HIS A 184 52.44 -42.44 30.96
CA HIS A 184 51.11 -42.28 30.34
C HIS A 184 50.09 -41.59 31.27
N VAL A 185 50.54 -40.88 32.31
CA VAL A 185 49.68 -40.27 33.34
C VAL A 185 50.05 -38.80 33.52
N TYR A 186 49.04 -37.92 33.61
CA TYR A 186 49.20 -36.52 33.96
C TYR A 186 48.42 -36.15 35.22
N TRP A 187 48.87 -35.07 35.87
CA TRP A 187 48.26 -34.45 37.03
C TRP A 187 47.94 -32.98 36.74
N TYR A 188 46.89 -32.41 37.33
CA TYR A 188 46.67 -30.95 37.31
C TYR A 188 47.53 -30.26 38.36
N ASP A 189 47.66 -30.86 39.53
CA ASP A 189 48.40 -30.29 40.66
C ASP A 189 49.68 -31.09 40.96
N PRO A 190 50.88 -30.47 40.96
CA PRO A 190 52.13 -31.18 41.22
C PRO A 190 52.24 -31.68 42.67
N SER A 191 51.40 -31.16 43.56
CA SER A 191 51.27 -31.60 44.96
C SER A 191 50.64 -32.99 45.10
N ALA A 192 49.82 -33.43 44.14
CA ALA A 192 49.17 -34.76 44.15
C ALA A 192 50.07 -35.87 43.55
N ILE A 193 51.28 -35.53 43.12
CA ILE A 193 52.24 -36.48 42.59
C ILE A 193 52.85 -37.29 43.76
N HIS A 194 52.40 -38.53 43.93
CA HIS A 194 52.82 -39.41 45.02
C HIS A 194 53.27 -40.79 44.51
N PRO A 195 54.39 -41.35 45.01
CA PRO A 195 55.40 -40.72 45.87
C PRO A 195 56.25 -39.69 45.10
N ALA A 196 57.01 -38.87 45.83
CA ALA A 196 57.88 -37.84 45.25
C ALA A 196 58.86 -38.39 44.20
N THR A 197 58.97 -37.71 43.06
CA THR A 197 59.69 -38.20 41.89
C THR A 197 61.20 -38.03 42.01
N LYS A 198 61.97 -39.02 41.53
CA LYS A 198 63.44 -38.94 41.42
C LYS A 198 63.93 -38.23 40.16
N HIS A 199 63.00 -37.87 39.28
CA HIS A 199 63.22 -37.35 37.95
C HIS A 199 62.41 -36.06 37.76
N PRO A 200 62.84 -35.14 36.87
CA PRO A 200 62.12 -33.90 36.63
C PRO A 200 60.70 -34.15 36.12
N VAL A 201 59.81 -33.24 36.52
CA VAL A 201 58.43 -33.14 36.05
C VAL A 201 58.39 -32.16 34.88
N ILE A 202 57.69 -32.50 33.82
CA ILE A 202 57.47 -31.63 32.64
C ILE A 202 56.05 -31.06 32.73
N SER A 203 55.89 -29.78 32.38
CA SER A 203 54.58 -29.13 32.20
C SER A 203 54.26 -29.02 30.71
N MET A 204 53.05 -29.41 30.31
CA MET A 204 52.48 -29.24 28.96
C MET A 204 51.00 -28.84 29.07
N THR A 205 50.29 -28.66 27.95
CA THR A 205 48.83 -28.48 28.00
C THR A 205 48.11 -29.82 28.11
N GLU A 206 46.91 -29.84 28.69
CA GLU A 206 46.03 -31.00 28.73
C GLU A 206 45.75 -31.54 27.31
N SER A 207 45.52 -30.63 26.36
CA SER A 207 45.37 -30.96 24.94
C SER A 207 46.58 -31.69 24.35
N GLU A 208 47.81 -31.32 24.71
CA GLU A 208 49.03 -31.99 24.27
C GLU A 208 49.21 -33.36 24.95
N ALA A 209 48.92 -33.46 26.25
CA ALA A 209 48.98 -34.72 26.99
C ALA A 209 47.99 -35.75 26.43
N LEU A 210 46.75 -35.33 26.15
CA LEU A 210 45.73 -36.17 25.52
C LEU A 210 46.13 -36.57 24.09
N ALA A 211 46.74 -35.68 23.31
CA ALA A 211 47.26 -35.98 21.98
C ALA A 211 48.45 -36.98 22.01
N GLN A 212 49.24 -36.96 23.08
CA GLN A 212 50.29 -37.97 23.36
C GLN A 212 49.73 -39.28 23.97
N GLY A 213 48.41 -39.37 24.20
CA GLY A 213 47.74 -40.57 24.72
C GLY A 213 47.91 -40.78 26.23
N LEU A 214 48.22 -39.72 26.99
CA LEU A 214 48.21 -39.75 28.45
C LEU A 214 46.78 -39.66 28.99
N HIS A 215 46.58 -40.05 30.24
CA HIS A 215 45.31 -39.91 30.95
C HIS A 215 45.50 -39.30 32.35
N HIS A 216 44.47 -38.62 32.85
CA HIS A 216 44.46 -38.04 34.19
C HIS A 216 44.66 -39.11 35.28
N SER A 217 45.43 -38.75 36.32
CA SER A 217 45.58 -39.48 37.58
C SER A 217 44.22 -39.85 38.18
N LYS A 218 44.10 -41.07 38.72
CA LYS A 218 42.91 -41.51 39.50
C LYS A 218 43.11 -41.32 41.02
N THR A 219 44.05 -40.45 41.37
CA THR A 219 44.64 -40.29 42.71
C THR A 219 44.93 -38.81 43.03
N GLU A 220 44.18 -37.91 42.37
CA GLU A 220 44.00 -36.51 42.76
C GLU A 220 42.73 -36.36 43.62
#